data_AF-A0A2I0VG51-F1
#
_entry.id   AF-A0A2I0VG51-F1
#
_cell.length_a   1.000
_cell.length_b   1.000
_cell.length_c   1.000
_cell.angle_alpha   90.00
_cell.angle_beta   90.00
_cell.angle_gamma   90.00
#
_symmetry.space_group_name_H-M   'P 1'
#
loop_
_entity.id
_entity.type
_entity.pdbx_description
1 polymer ?
#
loop_
_entity_poly.entity_id
_entity_poly.type
_entity_poly.pdbx_seq_one_letter_code
_entity_poly.pdbx_strand_id
1 'polypeptide(L)'
;MSEINSSQSVDQTEESMAHQGRGDLQSMQPSYRLNEKNYLNWSQFVKTYLKGKGKIHHLLGGGLEKGDPKFGAWDETDSMIMSWL
;
A
#
# COMPACT_ATOMS: atom_id res chain seq x y z
N MET A 1 -38.98 23.52 -6.05
CA MET A 1 -38.10 23.10 -7.16
C MET A 1 -36.83 23.92 -7.04
N SER A 2 -35.70 23.27 -6.67
CA SER A 2 -34.29 23.73 -6.70
C SER A 2 -33.53 22.92 -5.63
N GLU A 3 -33.06 21.70 -5.93
CA GLU A 3 -31.73 21.37 -6.50
C GLU A 3 -30.54 21.53 -5.53
N ILE A 4 -30.09 20.37 -5.02
CA ILE A 4 -28.72 19.84 -4.85
C ILE A 4 -27.57 20.78 -4.43
N ASN A 5 -26.92 20.42 -3.31
CA ASN A 5 -25.48 20.18 -3.34
C ASN A 5 -25.12 19.07 -2.34
N SER A 6 -25.07 17.83 -2.83
CA SER A 6 -24.48 16.68 -2.14
C SER A 6 -23.25 16.30 -2.95
N SER A 7 -22.12 16.91 -2.62
CA SER A 7 -20.81 16.59 -3.21
C SER A 7 -19.72 17.09 -2.26
N GLN A 8 -19.65 16.47 -1.08
CA GLN A 8 -18.49 16.63 -0.21
C GLN A 8 -18.31 15.34 0.60
N SER A 9 -17.97 14.25 -0.08
CA SER A 9 -17.53 13.02 0.59
C SER A 9 -16.79 12.14 -0.41
N VAL A 10 -15.53 12.46 -0.69
CA VAL A 10 -14.57 11.51 -1.27
C VAL A 10 -13.13 11.87 -0.92
N ASP A 11 -12.82 13.16 -0.74
CA ASP A 11 -11.43 13.61 -0.61
C ASP A 11 -10.76 13.39 0.78
N GLN A 12 -11.54 13.18 1.85
CA GLN A 12 -10.98 13.12 3.22
C GLN A 12 -10.60 11.70 3.68
N THR A 13 -10.88 10.67 2.89
CA THR A 13 -10.58 9.27 3.27
C THR A 13 -9.23 8.80 2.76
N GLU A 14 -8.67 9.43 1.73
CA GLU A 14 -7.47 8.93 1.04
C GLU A 14 -6.15 9.42 1.68
N GLU A 15 -6.11 10.66 2.20
CA GLU A 15 -4.94 11.20 2.90
C GLU A 15 -4.62 10.37 4.16
N SER A 16 -5.65 9.97 4.92
CA SER A 16 -5.47 9.17 6.14
C SER A 16 -4.89 7.77 5.89
N MET A 17 -5.09 7.18 4.71
CA MET A 17 -4.56 5.85 4.36
C MET A 17 -3.06 5.88 4.01
N ALA A 18 -2.59 6.96 3.38
CA ALA A 18 -1.18 7.13 3.01
C ALA A 18 -0.28 7.35 4.23
N HIS A 19 -0.78 8.06 5.24
CA HIS A 19 -0.07 8.27 6.51
C HIS A 19 0.02 6.99 7.36
N GLN A 20 -1.04 6.15 7.35
CA GLN A 20 -1.03 4.87 8.05
C GLN A 20 -0.07 3.84 7.44
N GLY A 21 0.07 3.79 6.10
CA GLY A 21 0.98 2.86 5.44
C GLY A 21 2.45 3.13 5.72
N ARG A 22 2.85 4.41 5.72
CA ARG A 22 4.22 4.85 5.97
C ARG A 22 4.59 4.77 7.46
N GLY A 23 3.69 5.19 8.35
CA GLY A 23 3.91 5.17 9.80
C GLY A 23 3.96 3.77 10.42
N ASP A 24 3.05 2.86 10.03
CA ASP A 24 3.03 1.48 10.55
C ASP A 24 4.31 0.73 10.18
N LEU A 25 4.80 0.90 8.96
CA LEU A 25 5.93 0.12 8.44
C LEU A 25 7.28 0.77 8.76
N GLN A 26 7.34 2.08 8.98
CA GLN A 26 8.52 2.75 9.55
C GLN A 26 8.69 2.44 11.04
N SER A 27 7.62 2.03 11.74
CA SER A 27 7.68 1.53 13.13
C SER A 27 8.21 0.08 13.24
N MET A 28 8.44 -0.57 12.10
CA MET A 28 8.93 -1.93 12.03
C MET A 28 10.30 -2.04 12.69
N GLN A 29 10.41 -2.92 13.67
CA GLN A 29 11.61 -3.09 14.48
C GLN A 29 12.85 -3.26 13.58
N PRO A 30 14.00 -2.63 13.91
CA PRO A 30 15.24 -2.74 13.13
C PRO A 30 15.70 -4.18 12.86
N SER A 31 15.31 -5.13 13.73
CA SER A 31 15.55 -6.57 13.58
C SER A 31 14.87 -7.19 12.36
N TYR A 32 13.79 -6.58 11.86
CA TYR A 32 13.12 -7.00 10.63
C TYR A 32 13.55 -6.20 9.40
N ARG A 33 14.56 -5.32 9.48
CA ARG A 33 15.16 -4.77 8.25
C ARG A 33 15.86 -5.88 7.48
N LEU A 34 15.84 -5.80 6.16
CA LEU A 34 16.55 -6.74 5.31
C LEU A 34 18.05 -6.67 5.63
N ASN A 35 18.66 -7.82 5.87
CA ASN A 35 20.10 -7.99 5.98
C ASN A 35 20.53 -9.25 5.22
N GLU A 36 21.83 -9.37 4.98
CA GLU A 36 22.42 -10.46 4.18
C GLU A 36 22.12 -11.87 4.74
N LYS A 37 21.73 -11.98 6.01
CA LYS A 37 21.52 -13.24 6.72
C LYS A 37 20.04 -13.56 6.99
N ASN A 38 19.12 -12.63 6.75
CA ASN A 38 17.72 -12.76 7.18
C ASN A 38 16.70 -12.76 6.05
N TYR A 39 17.14 -12.91 4.79
CA TYR A 39 16.27 -12.86 3.60
C TYR A 39 15.00 -13.72 3.74
N LEU A 40 15.11 -14.95 4.26
CA LEU A 40 13.95 -15.83 4.45
C LEU A 40 12.95 -15.26 5.46
N ASN A 41 13.44 -14.80 6.62
CA ASN A 41 12.57 -14.22 7.66
C ASN A 41 11.95 -12.90 7.18
N TRP A 42 12.73 -12.07 6.48
CA TRP A 42 12.27 -10.81 5.92
C TRP A 42 11.19 -11.02 4.85
N SER A 43 11.44 -11.89 3.88
CA SER A 43 10.46 -12.18 2.82
C SER A 43 9.18 -12.80 3.37
N GLN A 44 9.27 -13.64 4.41
CA GLN A 44 8.09 -14.20 5.08
C GLN A 44 7.31 -13.15 5.87
N PHE A 45 8.00 -12.22 6.53
CA PHE A 45 7.37 -11.07 7.17
C PHE A 45 6.65 -10.20 6.14
N VAL A 46 7.33 -9.76 5.07
CA VAL A 46 6.77 -8.89 4.02
C VAL A 46 5.55 -9.54 3.39
N LYS A 47 5.63 -10.83 3.07
CA LYS A 47 4.50 -11.62 2.55
C LYS A 47 3.31 -11.64 3.50
N THR A 48 3.56 -11.86 4.80
CA THR A 48 2.49 -11.95 5.81
C THR A 48 1.86 -10.59 6.09
N TYR A 49 2.68 -9.54 6.17
CA TYR A 49 2.24 -8.15 6.37
C TYR A 49 1.37 -7.68 5.21
N LEU A 50 1.83 -7.84 3.96
CA LEU A 50 1.06 -7.47 2.77
C LEU A 50 -0.20 -8.30 2.63
N LYS A 51 -0.16 -9.60 2.97
CA LYS A 51 -1.36 -10.45 3.00
C LYS A 51 -2.37 -9.96 4.03
N GLY A 52 -1.94 -9.58 5.23
CA GLY A 52 -2.80 -9.01 6.27
C GLY A 52 -3.45 -7.68 5.87
N LYS A 53 -2.78 -6.90 5.01
CA LYS A 53 -3.30 -5.63 4.46
C LYS A 53 -4.05 -5.78 3.12
N GLY A 54 -4.22 -7.00 2.60
CA GLY A 54 -4.85 -7.24 1.29
C GLY A 54 -4.03 -6.78 0.08
N LYS A 55 -2.75 -6.46 0.27
CA LYS A 55 -1.84 -5.88 -0.74
C LYS A 55 -0.87 -6.88 -1.37
N ILE A 56 -1.09 -8.18 -1.17
CA ILE A 56 -0.18 -9.23 -1.65
C ILE A 56 -0.03 -9.27 -3.18
N HIS A 57 -1.03 -8.77 -3.92
CA HIS A 57 -1.01 -8.70 -5.38
C HIS A 57 0.06 -7.75 -5.94
N HIS A 58 0.46 -6.73 -5.16
CA HIS A 58 1.58 -5.86 -5.51
C HIS A 58 2.92 -6.62 -5.58
N LEU A 59 3.13 -7.58 -4.67
CA LEU A 59 4.36 -8.39 -4.64
C LEU A 59 4.37 -9.51 -5.71
N LEU A 60 3.20 -10.07 -6.04
CA LEU A 60 3.10 -11.19 -6.99
C LEU A 60 2.95 -10.75 -8.46
N GLY A 61 2.96 -9.45 -8.74
CA GLY A 61 2.83 -8.92 -10.10
C GLY A 61 1.42 -9.05 -10.69
N GLY A 62 0.39 -9.13 -9.85
CA GLY A 62 -1.02 -9.17 -10.25
C GLY A 62 -1.61 -7.77 -10.42
N GLY A 63 -0.86 -6.87 -11.05
CA GLY A 63 -1.23 -5.47 -11.18
C GLY A 63 -2.43 -5.23 -12.09
N LEU A 64 -3.06 -4.08 -11.91
CA LEU A 64 -4.10 -3.62 -12.82
C LEU A 64 -3.49 -3.32 -14.20
N GLU A 65 -4.27 -3.53 -15.26
CA GLU A 65 -3.84 -3.09 -16.59
C GLU A 65 -3.83 -1.56 -16.67
N LYS A 66 -2.94 -1.00 -17.50
CA LYS A 66 -2.75 0.46 -17.65
C LYS A 66 -4.01 1.21 -18.12
N GLY A 67 -5.02 0.49 -18.62
CA GLY A 67 -6.32 1.05 -19.01
C GLY A 67 -7.36 1.10 -17.88
N ASP A 68 -7.09 0.49 -16.71
CA ASP A 68 -8.01 0.51 -15.58
C ASP A 68 -8.03 1.91 -14.95
N PRO A 69 -9.20 2.53 -14.73
CA PRO A 69 -9.31 3.82 -14.03
C PRO A 69 -8.65 3.85 -12.64
N LYS A 70 -8.50 2.69 -11.99
CA LYS A 70 -7.85 2.53 -10.69
C LYS A 70 -6.34 2.29 -10.79
N PHE A 71 -5.78 2.22 -12.00
CA PHE A 71 -4.34 1.99 -12.21
C PHE A 71 -3.49 3.03 -11.51
N GLY A 72 -3.86 4.32 -11.54
CA GLY A 72 -3.09 5.38 -10.88
C GLY A 72 -2.95 5.16 -9.38
N ALA A 73 -4.05 4.86 -8.68
CA ALA A 73 -4.03 4.56 -7.24
C ALA A 73 -3.29 3.27 -6.91
N TRP A 74 -3.38 2.27 -7.79
CA TRP A 74 -2.64 1.02 -7.67
C TRP A 74 -1.13 1.26 -7.81
N ASP A 75 -0.70 1.99 -8.84
CA ASP A 75 0.70 2.30 -9.17
C ASP A 75 1.37 3.16 -8.10
N GLU A 76 0.64 4.10 -7.50
CA GLU A 76 1.14 4.90 -6.37
C GLU A 76 1.36 4.02 -5.13
N THR A 77 0.42 3.13 -4.81
CA THR A 77 0.57 2.17 -3.71
C THR A 77 1.72 1.20 -3.97
N ASP A 78 1.85 0.74 -5.22
CA ASP A 78 2.94 -0.13 -5.66
C ASP A 78 4.30 0.55 -5.50
N SER A 79 4.42 1.78 -6.03
CA SER A 79 5.62 2.62 -5.91
C SER A 79 6.00 2.89 -4.45
N MET A 80 5.02 3.10 -3.57
CA MET A 80 5.29 3.28 -2.14
C MET A 80 5.85 2.00 -1.50
N ILE A 81 5.27 0.83 -1.82
CA ILE A 81 5.76 -0.46 -1.33
C ILE A 81 7.19 -0.71 -1.85
N MET A 82 7.42 -0.50 -3.15
CA MET A 82 8.70 -0.73 -3.82
C MET A 82 9.79 0.25 -3.38
N SER A 83 9.44 1.49 -2.98
CA SER A 83 10.41 2.46 -2.46
C SER A 83 11.00 2.10 -1.09
N TRP A 84 10.38 1.14 -0.39
CA TRP A 84 10.79 0.69 0.93
C TRP A 84 11.45 -0.69 0.95
N LEU A 85 11.10 -1.56 -0.01
CA LEU A 85 11.78 -2.86 -0.22
C LEU A 85 13.23 -2.65 -0.69
#